data_AF-A0A821TUA6-F1
#
_entry.id   AF-A0A821TUA6-F1
#
_cell.length_a   1.000
_cell.length_b   1.000
_cell.length_c   1.000
_cell.angle_alpha   90.00
_cell.angle_beta   90.00
_cell.angle_gamma   90.00
#
_symmetry.space_group_name_H-M   'P 1'
#
loop_
_entity.id
_entity.type
_entity.pdbx_description
1 polymer ?
#
loop_
_entity_poly.entity_id
_entity_poly.type
_entity_poly.pdbx_seq_one_letter_code
_entity_poly.pdbx_strand_id
1 'polypeptide(L)'
;MAKYIAQIIVLGAQVVGKAFARALKQEIAASQEAAKRAGGGPQGARRAAANASSGLTLEEAMQILNLEKIDAEKLNKNFDHLFSVNDKAKGGSFYLQSKIVRAKERLDTEIKLKQPPDNENTTKPS
;
A
#
# COMPACT_ATOMS: atom_id res chain seq x y z
N MET A 1 10.23 -20.85 53.12
CA MET A 1 10.28 -19.50 52.51
C MET A 1 10.64 -19.54 51.03
N ALA A 2 11.80 -20.05 50.61
CA ALA A 2 12.23 -20.08 49.19
C ALA A 2 11.24 -20.78 48.22
N LYS A 3 10.58 -21.86 48.67
CA LYS A 3 9.58 -22.60 47.88
C LYS A 3 8.38 -21.72 47.47
N TYR A 4 7.94 -20.81 48.32
CA TYR A 4 6.79 -19.93 48.03
C TYR A 4 7.17 -18.80 47.08
N ILE A 5 8.37 -18.25 47.21
CA ILE A 5 8.91 -17.22 46.30
C ILE A 5 9.06 -17.81 44.89
N ALA A 6 9.62 -19.02 44.77
CA ALA A 6 9.74 -19.71 43.50
C ALA A 6 8.36 -19.98 42.85
N GLN A 7 7.35 -20.37 43.64
CA GLN A 7 5.99 -20.58 43.14
C GLN A 7 5.35 -19.29 42.63
N ILE A 8 5.52 -18.17 43.33
CA ILE A 8 4.99 -16.85 42.91
C ILE A 8 5.64 -16.41 41.60
N ILE A 9 6.96 -16.57 41.46
CA ILE A 9 7.69 -16.23 40.23
C ILE A 9 7.21 -17.08 39.05
N VAL A 10 7.06 -18.39 39.24
CA VAL A 10 6.58 -19.30 38.18
C VAL A 10 5.15 -18.95 37.76
N LEU A 11 4.25 -18.68 38.72
CA LEU A 11 2.89 -18.26 38.42
C LEU A 11 2.87 -16.94 37.63
N GLY A 12 3.62 -15.94 38.09
CA GLY A 12 3.71 -14.63 37.44
C GLY A 12 4.25 -14.73 36.01
N ALA A 13 5.33 -15.50 35.81
CA ALA A 13 5.92 -15.71 34.49
C ALA A 13 4.95 -16.40 33.51
N GLN A 14 4.16 -17.37 33.97
CA GLN A 14 3.16 -18.05 33.14
C GLN A 14 2.04 -17.11 32.69
N VAL A 15 1.58 -16.21 33.56
CA VAL A 15 0.52 -15.24 33.21
C VAL A 15 1.04 -14.25 32.17
N VAL A 16 2.22 -13.66 32.39
CA VAL A 16 2.84 -12.71 31.44
C VAL A 16 3.16 -13.38 30.11
N GLY A 17 3.75 -14.58 30.14
CA GLY A 17 4.06 -15.35 28.93
C GLY A 17 2.82 -15.71 28.11
N LYS A 18 1.72 -16.13 28.76
CA LYS A 18 0.45 -16.41 28.08
C LYS A 18 -0.18 -15.15 27.48
N ALA A 19 -0.11 -14.02 28.17
CA ALA A 19 -0.62 -12.75 27.66
C ALA A 19 0.17 -12.29 26.42
N PHE A 20 1.51 -12.35 26.49
CA PHE A 20 2.37 -11.99 25.36
C PHE A 20 2.15 -12.91 24.16
N ALA A 21 2.07 -14.23 24.37
CA ALA A 21 1.77 -15.18 23.30
C ALA A 21 0.40 -14.94 22.65
N ARG A 22 -0.61 -14.55 23.44
CA ARG A 22 -1.94 -14.18 22.92
C ARG A 22 -1.90 -12.90 22.09
N ALA A 23 -1.19 -11.87 22.56
CA ALA A 23 -1.03 -10.61 21.85
C ALA A 23 -0.33 -10.83 20.49
N LEU A 24 0.79 -11.56 20.48
CA LEU A 24 1.48 -11.92 19.24
C LEU A 24 0.59 -12.71 18.29
N LYS A 25 -0.15 -13.71 18.79
CA LYS A 25 -1.07 -14.51 17.96
C LYS A 25 -2.17 -13.64 17.36
N GLN A 26 -2.70 -12.67 18.11
CA GLN A 26 -3.73 -11.75 17.63
C GLN A 26 -3.18 -10.80 16.56
N GLU A 27 -2.00 -10.23 16.77
CA GLU A 27 -1.37 -9.34 15.79
C GLU A 27 -1.04 -10.07 14.49
N ILE A 28 -0.51 -11.29 14.58
CA ILE A 28 -0.24 -12.14 13.41
C ILE A 28 -1.55 -12.50 12.69
N ALA A 29 -2.60 -12.87 13.42
CA ALA A 29 -3.90 -13.19 12.83
C ALA A 29 -4.52 -11.97 12.14
N ALA A 30 -4.52 -10.81 12.80
CA ALA A 30 -5.01 -9.55 12.25
C ALA A 30 -4.21 -9.11 11.02
N SER A 31 -2.88 -9.26 11.07
CA SER A 31 -1.99 -8.98 9.94
C SER A 31 -2.23 -9.94 8.77
N GLN A 32 -2.45 -11.23 9.04
CA GLN A 32 -2.78 -12.20 8.00
C GLN A 32 -4.16 -11.94 7.39
N GLU A 33 -5.17 -11.57 8.19
CA GLU A 33 -6.50 -11.22 7.68
C GLU A 33 -6.49 -9.94 6.84
N ALA A 34 -5.73 -8.92 7.27
CA ALA A 34 -5.52 -7.70 6.49
C ALA A 34 -4.79 -8.00 5.17
N ALA A 35 -3.73 -8.83 5.23
CA ALA A 35 -3.02 -9.27 4.04
C ALA A 35 -3.94 -10.05 3.08
N LYS A 36 -4.78 -10.97 3.58
CA LYS A 36 -5.75 -11.72 2.77
C LYS A 36 -6.76 -10.79 2.09
N ARG A 37 -7.30 -9.80 2.81
CA ARG A 37 -8.21 -8.79 2.24
C ARG A 37 -7.54 -7.93 1.16
N ALA A 38 -6.24 -7.68 1.28
CA ALA A 38 -5.44 -6.95 0.29
C ALA A 38 -4.93 -7.82 -0.88
N GLY A 39 -5.39 -9.09 -1.00
CA GLY A 39 -5.01 -10.02 -2.07
C GLY A 39 -3.93 -11.06 -1.69
N GLY A 40 -3.33 -10.94 -0.50
CA GLY A 40 -2.38 -11.90 0.06
C GLY A 40 -1.05 -12.02 -0.70
N GLY A 41 -0.06 -12.61 -0.04
CA GLY A 41 1.22 -12.96 -0.67
C GLY A 41 2.03 -11.79 -1.24
N PRO A 42 2.98 -12.06 -2.16
CA PRO A 42 3.87 -11.06 -2.73
C PRO A 42 3.13 -9.91 -3.46
N GLN A 43 1.97 -10.17 -4.06
CA GLN A 43 1.17 -9.16 -4.75
C GLN A 43 0.49 -8.20 -3.76
N GLY A 44 -0.09 -8.71 -2.66
CA GLY A 44 -0.65 -7.87 -1.60
C GLY A 44 0.40 -6.96 -0.96
N ALA A 45 1.61 -7.50 -0.71
CA ALA A 45 2.74 -6.71 -0.20
C ALA A 45 3.15 -5.58 -1.16
N ARG A 46 3.20 -5.86 -2.47
CA ARG A 46 3.49 -4.84 -3.50
C ARG A 46 2.41 -3.75 -3.56
N ARG A 47 1.13 -4.11 -3.45
CA ARG A 47 0.03 -3.11 -3.39
C ARG A 47 0.12 -2.25 -2.14
N ALA A 48 0.40 -2.85 -0.98
CA ALA A 48 0.59 -2.11 0.27
C ALA A 48 1.78 -1.14 0.18
N ALA A 49 2.90 -1.58 -0.41
CA ALA A 49 4.06 -0.73 -0.65
C ALA A 49 3.74 0.42 -1.62
N ALA A 50 3.01 0.17 -2.71
CA ALA A 50 2.59 1.19 -3.67
C ALA A 50 1.62 2.22 -3.06
N ASN A 51 0.74 1.78 -2.17
CA ASN A 51 -0.13 2.69 -1.42
C ASN A 51 0.68 3.55 -0.43
N ALA A 52 1.64 2.93 0.27
CA ALA A 52 2.51 3.64 1.21
C ALA A 52 3.43 4.66 0.52
N SER A 53 3.95 4.36 -0.68
CA SER A 53 4.83 5.25 -1.43
C SER A 53 4.11 6.49 -1.99
N SER A 54 2.91 6.30 -2.52
CA SER A 54 2.07 7.40 -3.04
C SER A 54 1.28 8.13 -1.95
N GLY A 55 1.09 7.49 -0.79
CA GLY A 55 0.20 7.97 0.27
C GLY A 55 -1.27 7.94 -0.11
N LEU A 56 -1.65 7.12 -1.12
CA LEU A 56 -2.99 7.01 -1.67
C LEU A 56 -3.31 5.53 -1.98
N THR A 57 -4.55 5.14 -1.73
CA THR A 57 -5.09 3.89 -2.25
C THR A 57 -5.35 3.98 -3.76
N LEU A 58 -5.47 2.83 -4.43
CA LEU A 58 -5.86 2.78 -5.84
C LEU A 58 -7.21 3.46 -6.09
N GLU A 59 -8.17 3.25 -5.18
CA GLU A 59 -9.52 3.81 -5.28
C GLU A 59 -9.49 5.34 -5.15
N GLU A 60 -8.77 5.88 -4.17
CA GLU A 60 -8.59 7.34 -4.03
C GLU A 60 -7.93 7.94 -5.27
N ALA A 61 -6.91 7.26 -5.83
CA ALA A 61 -6.26 7.73 -7.05
C ALA A 61 -7.21 7.77 -8.25
N MET A 62 -8.08 6.76 -8.40
CA MET A 62 -9.12 6.74 -9.43
C MET A 62 -10.15 7.85 -9.22
N GLN A 63 -10.56 8.11 -7.98
CA GLN A 63 -11.50 9.19 -7.66
C GLN A 63 -10.91 10.58 -7.94
N ILE A 64 -9.67 10.83 -7.53
CA ILE A 64 -8.97 12.11 -7.79
C ILE A 64 -8.89 12.40 -9.29
N LEU A 65 -8.64 11.37 -10.11
CA LEU A 65 -8.50 11.49 -11.56
C LEU A 65 -9.80 11.20 -12.32
N ASN A 66 -10.92 11.07 -11.62
CA ASN A 66 -12.25 10.84 -12.17
C ASN A 66 -12.32 9.66 -13.17
N LEU A 67 -11.89 8.49 -12.71
CA LEU A 67 -11.84 7.24 -13.46
C LEU A 67 -12.73 6.18 -12.83
N GLU A 68 -13.59 5.54 -13.63
CA GLU A 68 -14.39 4.37 -13.21
C GLU A 68 -13.63 3.07 -13.44
N LYS A 69 -12.74 3.06 -14.45
CA LYS A 69 -11.86 1.94 -14.80
C LYS A 69 -10.49 2.48 -15.20
N ILE A 70 -9.45 1.67 -15.04
CA ILE A 70 -8.09 2.03 -15.45
C ILE A 70 -8.04 2.04 -16.98
N ASP A 71 -7.84 3.24 -17.54
CA ASP A 71 -7.77 3.54 -18.96
C ASP A 71 -6.65 4.58 -19.15
N ALA A 72 -5.61 4.23 -19.92
CA ALA A 72 -4.42 5.06 -20.05
C ALA A 72 -4.68 6.38 -20.80
N GLU A 73 -5.60 6.39 -21.77
CA GLU A 73 -5.94 7.61 -22.51
C GLU A 73 -6.73 8.56 -21.61
N LYS A 74 -7.76 8.04 -20.93
CA LYS A 74 -8.58 8.84 -20.01
C LYS A 74 -7.76 9.34 -18.82
N LEU A 75 -6.84 8.52 -18.31
CA LEU A 75 -5.90 8.90 -17.26
C LEU A 75 -5.07 10.13 -17.65
N ASN A 76 -4.40 10.09 -18.80
CA ASN A 76 -3.56 11.21 -19.24
C ASN A 76 -4.38 12.48 -19.50
N LYS A 77 -5.52 12.34 -20.20
CA LYS A 77 -6.42 13.47 -20.47
C LYS A 77 -6.90 14.14 -19.20
N ASN A 78 -7.39 13.36 -18.22
CA ASN A 78 -7.90 13.90 -16.96
C ASN A 78 -6.78 14.50 -16.12
N PHE A 79 -5.61 13.85 -16.08
CA PHE A 79 -4.43 14.39 -15.41
C PHE A 79 -4.03 15.75 -15.97
N ASP A 80 -3.85 15.87 -17.30
CA ASP A 80 -3.39 17.11 -17.93
C ASP A 80 -4.39 18.25 -17.67
N HIS A 81 -5.68 17.96 -17.78
CA HIS A 81 -6.73 18.93 -17.46
C HIS A 81 -6.67 19.36 -16.00
N LEU A 82 -6.75 18.42 -15.05
CA LEU A 82 -6.79 18.71 -13.61
C LEU A 82 -5.51 19.39 -13.13
N PHE A 83 -4.36 18.99 -13.64
CA PHE A 83 -3.07 19.58 -13.31
C PHE A 83 -2.98 21.03 -13.83
N SER A 84 -3.43 21.29 -15.05
CA SER A 84 -3.38 22.62 -15.68
C SER A 84 -4.33 23.63 -15.03
N VAL A 85 -5.53 23.20 -14.60
CA VAL A 85 -6.49 24.10 -13.92
C VAL A 85 -6.13 24.34 -12.46
N ASN A 86 -5.35 23.46 -11.83
CA ASN A 86 -4.86 23.62 -10.45
C ASN A 86 -3.44 24.19 -10.37
N ASP A 87 -2.90 24.72 -11.47
CA ASP A 87 -1.59 25.36 -11.48
C ASP A 87 -1.56 26.57 -10.52
N LYS A 88 -0.56 26.61 -9.64
CA LYS A 88 -0.31 27.73 -8.72
C LYS A 88 -0.26 29.09 -9.43
N ALA A 89 0.33 29.15 -10.62
CA ALA A 89 0.46 30.38 -11.39
C ALA A 89 -0.91 30.94 -11.84
N LYS A 90 -1.94 30.09 -11.89
CA LYS A 90 -3.32 30.45 -12.26
C LYS A 90 -4.23 30.60 -11.03
N GLY A 91 -3.66 30.70 -9.82
CA GLY A 91 -4.42 30.77 -8.57
C GLY A 91 -4.88 29.40 -8.04
N GLY A 92 -4.37 28.31 -8.61
CA GLY A 92 -4.63 26.95 -8.13
C GLY A 92 -3.89 26.59 -6.84
N SER A 93 -4.24 25.44 -6.26
CA SER A 93 -3.64 24.95 -5.02
C SER A 93 -2.51 23.97 -5.27
N PHE A 94 -1.32 24.26 -4.71
CA PHE A 94 -0.20 23.32 -4.75
C PHE A 94 -0.55 21.97 -4.11
N TYR A 95 -1.36 21.98 -3.08
CA TYR A 95 -1.78 20.76 -2.41
C TYR A 95 -2.60 19.89 -3.36
N LEU A 96 -3.57 20.48 -4.06
CA LEU A 96 -4.39 19.77 -5.05
C LEU A 96 -3.54 19.27 -6.22
N GLN A 97 -2.66 20.12 -6.75
CA GLN A 97 -1.71 19.73 -7.80
C GLN A 97 -0.83 18.56 -7.36
N SER A 98 -0.33 18.58 -6.13
CA SER A 98 0.46 17.48 -5.55
C SER A 98 -0.36 16.19 -5.43
N LYS A 99 -1.63 16.27 -5.01
CA LYS A 99 -2.52 15.10 -4.93
C LYS A 99 -2.82 14.50 -6.31
N ILE A 100 -2.99 15.34 -7.34
CA ILE A 100 -3.17 14.91 -8.72
C ILE A 100 -1.94 14.15 -9.23
N VAL A 101 -0.73 14.64 -8.94
CA VAL A 101 0.54 13.96 -9.27
C VAL A 101 0.64 12.61 -8.58
N ARG A 102 0.41 12.56 -7.26
CA ARG A 102 0.45 11.30 -6.48
C ARG A 102 -0.56 10.28 -6.98
N ALA A 103 -1.75 10.72 -7.38
CA ALA A 103 -2.77 9.86 -7.94
C ALA A 103 -2.31 9.23 -9.28
N LYS A 104 -1.67 10.02 -10.15
CA LYS A 104 -1.10 9.53 -11.41
C LYS A 104 0.01 8.50 -11.15
N GLU A 105 0.97 8.80 -10.27
CA GLU A 105 2.05 7.87 -9.90
C GLU A 105 1.51 6.52 -9.42
N ARG A 106 0.44 6.54 -8.60
CA ARG A 106 -0.19 5.32 -8.09
C ARG A 106 -0.85 4.48 -9.19
N LEU A 107 -1.51 5.12 -10.15
CA LEU A 107 -2.18 4.44 -11.27
C LEU A 107 -1.17 3.92 -12.29
N ASP A 108 -0.12 4.68 -12.59
CA ASP A 108 0.96 4.24 -13.47
C ASP A 108 1.68 3.01 -12.90
N THR A 109 1.86 2.96 -11.57
CA THR A 109 2.39 1.78 -10.88
C THR A 109 1.47 0.57 -11.06
N GLU A 110 0.15 0.75 -10.95
CA GLU A 110 -0.82 -0.33 -11.15
C GLU A 110 -0.82 -0.85 -12.60
N ILE A 111 -0.70 0.05 -13.59
CA ILE A 111 -0.62 -0.31 -15.01
C ILE A 111 0.64 -1.13 -15.27
N LYS A 112 1.79 -0.70 -14.75
CA LYS A 112 3.07 -1.44 -14.87
C LYS A 112 3.01 -2.81 -14.22
N LEU A 113 2.34 -2.94 -13.06
CA LEU A 113 2.18 -4.23 -12.39
C LEU A 113 1.27 -5.20 -13.14
N LYS A 114 0.35 -4.70 -13.98
CA LYS A 114 -0.57 -5.50 -14.79
C LYS A 114 0.00 -5.86 -16.17
N GLN A 115 1.01 -5.15 -16.67
CA GLN A 115 1.71 -5.54 -17.88
C GLN A 115 2.60 -6.76 -17.58
N PRO A 116 2.60 -7.81 -18.43
CA PRO A 116 3.59 -8.87 -18.31
C PRO A 116 5.00 -8.26 -18.44
N PRO A 117 6.02 -8.83 -17.79
CA PRO A 117 7.39 -8.35 -17.99
C PRO A 117 7.71 -8.46 -19.49
N ASP A 118 8.09 -7.35 -20.10
CA ASP A 118 8.66 -7.38 -21.45
C ASP A 118 9.85 -8.32 -21.42
N ASN A 119 9.79 -9.37 -22.25
CA ASN A 119 10.96 -10.21 -22.51
C ASN A 119 12.03 -9.31 -23.14
N GLU A 120 12.98 -8.85 -22.34
CA GLU A 120 14.21 -8.27 -22.84
C GLU A 120 14.83 -9.29 -23.81
N ASN A 121 14.81 -8.93 -25.09
CA ASN A 121 15.44 -9.67 -26.18
C ASN A 121 16.87 -10.00 -25.78
N THR A 122 17.13 -11.31 -25.64
CA THR A 122 18.46 -11.89 -25.70
C THR A 122 19.06 -11.54 -27.06
N THR A 123 19.83 -10.46 -27.10
CA THR A 123 20.75 -10.18 -28.21
C THR A 123 21.82 -11.26 -28.17
N LYS A 124 21.63 -12.28 -29.01
CA LYS A 124 22.62 -13.28 -29.35
C LYS A 124 23.74 -12.59 -30.12
N PRO A 125 24.99 -12.50 -29.63
CA PRO A 125 26.08 -12.13 -30.51
C PRO A 125 26.35 -13.29 -31.46
N SER A 126 26.46 -12.95 -32.74
CA SER A 126 26.92 -13.83 -33.82
C SER A 126 28.40 -14.16 -33.66
#